data_AF-A0A371CR54-F1
#
_entry.id   AF-A0A371CR54-F1
#
_cell.length_a   1.000
_cell.length_b   1.000
_cell.length_c   1.000
_cell.angle_alpha   90.00
_cell.angle_beta   90.00
_cell.angle_gamma   90.00
#
_symmetry.space_group_name_H-M   'P 1'
#
loop_
_entity.id
_entity.type
_entity.pdbx_description
1 polymer ?
#
loop_
_entity_poly.entity_id
_entity_poly.type
_entity_poly.pdbx_seq_one_letter_code
_entity_poly.pdbx_strand_id
1 'polypeptide(L)'
;MARLPTSPSAQDVIFARCCVRSLLNLRATSKACLQMVTDMLYRSLLTLCRRYMSKPTLFLRALTFHRAFIGGSVAVRFMTPESPFDCDTLDVFVPYDEERDFLRRLCRDQGAKISTIRYGTDDGEGWLREHALVSVTVLHTTVGTMRVHRSVAIDALAPLVCGWSSLHVTYVNAKHFGTAFPGLLFQHRGLVGDGIAGEVELVDRWLRRGYDLKMSARAWQEYRHPAPCAASRWVCHAQPRRLDDIAAMRVRMRPLEDRPLMSLVVWRLDSRPCGGRCLCGGDILQSWDKYGVL
;
A
#
# COMPACT_ATOMS: atom_id res chain seq x y z
N MET A 1 -5.08 26.39 27.24
CA MET A 1 -6.53 26.13 27.07
C MET A 1 -6.72 25.05 26.02
N ALA A 2 -7.09 23.84 26.40
CA ALA A 2 -7.43 22.77 25.45
C ALA A 2 -8.84 23.05 24.89
N ARG A 3 -8.97 23.18 23.56
CA ARG A 3 -10.30 23.27 22.92
C ARG A 3 -10.99 21.93 23.11
N LEU A 4 -12.21 21.97 23.68
CA LEU A 4 -13.08 20.80 23.73
C LEU A 4 -13.30 20.27 22.30
N PRO A 5 -13.30 18.94 22.09
CA PRO A 5 -13.54 18.38 20.78
C PRO A 5 -14.94 18.76 20.30
N THR A 6 -15.03 19.44 19.15
CA THR A 6 -16.29 19.68 18.46
C THR A 6 -16.94 18.33 18.15
N SER A 7 -18.24 18.21 18.41
CA SER A 7 -18.99 17.00 18.04
C SER A 7 -18.75 16.65 16.57
N PRO A 8 -18.57 15.35 16.24
CA PRO A 8 -18.41 14.93 14.86
C PRO A 8 -19.63 15.40 14.06
N SER A 9 -19.40 15.98 12.89
CA SER A 9 -20.50 16.42 12.04
C SER A 9 -21.33 15.19 11.62
N ALA A 10 -22.63 15.36 11.35
CA ALA A 10 -23.50 14.27 10.88
C ALA A 10 -22.92 13.58 9.63
N GLN A 11 -22.22 14.36 8.80
CA GLN A 11 -21.43 13.87 7.67
C GLN A 11 -20.37 12.86 8.12
N ASP A 12 -19.54 13.19 9.12
CA ASP A 12 -18.47 12.31 9.59
C ASP A 12 -19.00 10.95 10.10
N VAL A 13 -20.19 10.93 10.71
CA VAL A 13 -20.84 9.70 11.20
C VAL A 13 -21.32 8.80 10.06
N ILE A 14 -21.97 9.38 9.03
CA ILE A 14 -22.43 8.63 7.86
C ILE A 14 -21.22 8.02 7.13
N PHE A 15 -20.14 8.78 7.04
CA PHE A 15 -18.95 8.38 6.31
C PHE A 15 -18.09 7.35 7.03
N ALA A 16 -18.04 7.38 8.36
CA ALA A 16 -17.44 6.30 9.13
C ALA A 16 -18.09 4.93 8.88
N ARG A 17 -19.30 4.90 8.31
CA ARG A 17 -20.05 3.69 7.97
C ARG A 17 -20.04 3.35 6.48
N CYS A 18 -19.44 4.19 5.63
CA CYS A 18 -19.36 3.93 4.19
C CYS A 18 -18.03 3.25 3.84
N CYS A 19 -18.09 2.10 3.17
CA CYS A 19 -16.90 1.52 2.56
C CYS A 19 -16.43 2.39 1.38
N VAL A 20 -15.14 2.27 1.03
CA VAL A 20 -14.55 3.07 -0.06
C VAL A 20 -15.31 2.88 -1.38
N ARG A 21 -15.82 1.68 -1.67
CA ARG A 21 -16.63 1.42 -2.86
C ARG A 21 -17.88 2.32 -2.92
N SER A 22 -18.63 2.43 -1.84
CA SER A 22 -19.82 3.28 -1.76
C SER A 22 -19.46 4.76 -1.92
N LEU A 23 -18.35 5.19 -1.32
CA LEU A 23 -17.84 6.55 -1.48
C LEU A 23 -17.51 6.86 -2.95
N LEU A 24 -16.86 5.94 -3.66
CA LEU A 24 -16.51 6.12 -5.07
C LEU A 24 -17.74 6.15 -5.99
N ASN A 25 -18.77 5.36 -5.69
CA ASN A 25 -20.05 5.44 -6.41
C ASN A 25 -20.72 6.79 -6.19
N LEU A 26 -20.80 7.26 -4.93
CA LEU A 26 -21.34 8.58 -4.60
C LEU A 26 -20.57 9.69 -5.32
N ARG A 27 -19.23 9.59 -5.34
CA ARG A 27 -18.34 10.53 -6.03
C ARG A 27 -18.67 10.70 -7.52
N ALA A 28 -19.18 9.66 -8.18
CA ALA A 28 -19.51 9.67 -9.59
C ALA A 28 -20.88 10.33 -9.92
N THR A 29 -21.70 10.64 -8.92
CA THR A 29 -23.08 11.11 -9.14
C THR A 29 -23.18 12.58 -9.54
N SER A 30 -22.31 13.46 -9.01
CA SER A 30 -22.34 14.90 -9.27
C SER A 30 -21.01 15.58 -8.91
N LYS A 31 -20.78 16.81 -9.39
CA LYS A 31 -19.59 17.61 -9.00
C LYS A 31 -19.55 17.93 -7.50
N ALA A 32 -20.71 18.16 -6.89
CA ALA A 32 -20.80 18.41 -5.45
C ALA A 32 -20.41 17.16 -4.65
N CYS A 33 -20.93 15.98 -5.04
CA CYS A 33 -20.54 14.72 -4.42
C CYS A 33 -19.07 14.37 -4.67
N LEU A 34 -18.54 14.71 -5.86
CA LEU A 34 -17.12 14.59 -6.17
C LEU A 34 -16.25 15.35 -5.16
N GLN A 35 -16.54 16.64 -4.97
CA GLN A 35 -15.80 17.50 -4.05
C GLN A 35 -15.92 17.01 -2.60
N MET A 36 -17.15 16.70 -2.16
CA MET A 36 -17.42 16.20 -0.82
C MET A 36 -16.62 14.93 -0.51
N VAL A 37 -16.69 13.91 -1.38
CA VAL A 37 -15.95 12.65 -1.18
C VAL A 37 -14.44 12.87 -1.22
N THR A 38 -13.95 13.76 -2.09
CA THR A 38 -12.53 14.14 -2.14
C THR A 38 -12.06 14.71 -0.81
N ASP A 39 -12.79 15.67 -0.26
CA ASP A 39 -12.43 16.32 1.01
C ASP A 39 -12.47 15.33 2.18
N MET A 40 -13.41 14.38 2.15
CA MET A 40 -13.47 13.33 3.15
C MET A 40 -12.31 12.35 3.09
N LEU A 41 -11.97 11.85 1.89
CA LEU A 41 -10.83 10.95 1.71
C LEU A 41 -9.54 11.63 2.18
N TYR A 42 -9.37 12.91 1.85
CA TYR A 42 -8.24 13.70 2.32
C TYR A 42 -8.25 13.87 3.86
N ARG A 43 -9.41 14.18 4.47
CA ARG A 43 -9.56 14.26 5.94
C ARG A 43 -9.29 12.94 6.65
N SER A 44 -9.71 11.82 6.06
CA SER A 44 -9.45 10.47 6.57
C SER A 44 -7.94 10.19 6.57
N LEU A 45 -7.27 10.48 5.46
CA LEU A 45 -5.82 10.32 5.35
C LEU A 45 -5.06 11.20 6.35
N LEU A 46 -5.44 12.47 6.51
CA LEU A 46 -4.88 13.35 7.53
C LEU A 46 -5.05 12.77 8.94
N THR A 47 -6.22 12.23 9.25
CA THR A 47 -6.53 11.64 10.56
C THR A 47 -5.66 10.43 10.86
N LEU A 48 -5.41 9.57 9.87
CA LEU A 48 -4.47 8.46 10.00
C LEU A 48 -3.03 8.96 10.23
N CYS A 49 -2.57 9.95 9.46
CA CYS A 49 -1.22 10.50 9.60
C CYS A 49 -0.99 11.20 10.96
N ARG A 50 -2.01 11.81 11.57
CA ARG A 50 -1.89 12.48 12.88
C ARG A 50 -1.38 11.56 14.00
N ARG A 51 -1.55 10.25 13.87
CA ARG A 51 -1.03 9.26 14.83
C ARG A 51 0.50 9.16 14.84
N TYR A 52 1.18 9.68 13.82
CA TYR A 52 2.63 9.53 13.68
C TYR A 52 3.36 10.86 13.61
N MET A 53 2.66 11.98 13.53
CA MET A 53 3.29 13.29 13.35
C MET A 53 2.36 14.45 13.69
N SER A 54 2.95 15.58 14.05
CA SER A 54 2.22 16.79 14.46
C SER A 54 1.68 17.61 13.29
N LYS A 55 2.34 17.58 12.12
CA LYS A 55 1.98 18.40 10.95
C LYS A 55 1.65 17.53 9.72
N PRO A 56 0.56 16.75 9.74
CA PRO A 56 0.22 15.80 8.68
C PRO A 56 0.03 16.45 7.30
N THR A 57 -0.46 17.70 7.24
CA THR A 57 -0.62 18.42 5.96
C THR A 57 0.71 18.68 5.27
N LEU A 58 1.76 19.04 6.02
CA LEU A 58 3.11 19.24 5.45
C LEU A 58 3.69 17.92 4.96
N PHE A 59 3.45 16.83 5.70
CA PHE A 59 3.86 15.50 5.29
C PHE A 59 3.18 15.04 4.00
N LEU A 60 1.86 15.18 3.87
CA LEU A 60 1.15 14.81 2.64
C LEU A 60 1.60 15.64 1.43
N ARG A 61 1.96 16.91 1.63
CA ARG A 61 2.60 17.73 0.60
C ARG A 61 3.98 17.20 0.23
N ALA A 62 4.80 16.82 1.21
CA ALA A 62 6.11 16.21 0.98
C ALA A 62 5.99 14.88 0.21
N LEU A 63 5.04 14.02 0.56
CA LEU A 63 4.78 12.77 -0.19
C LEU A 63 4.50 13.06 -1.67
N THR A 64 3.65 14.05 -1.93
CA THR A 64 3.28 14.43 -3.28
C THR A 64 4.47 14.98 -4.06
N PHE A 65 5.27 15.84 -3.43
CA PHE A 65 6.45 16.46 -4.03
C PHE A 65 7.52 15.41 -4.38
N HIS A 66 7.76 14.46 -3.48
CA HIS A 66 8.77 13.41 -3.64
C HIS A 66 8.24 12.12 -4.29
N ARG A 67 7.06 12.16 -4.92
CA ARG A 67 6.42 10.99 -5.59
C ARG A 67 6.34 9.75 -4.69
N ALA A 68 6.19 9.97 -3.38
CA ALA A 68 6.20 8.94 -2.36
C ALA A 68 4.78 8.48 -2.00
N PHE A 69 4.69 7.28 -1.42
CA PHE A 69 3.44 6.64 -1.06
C PHE A 69 3.47 6.08 0.35
N ILE A 70 2.34 6.14 1.03
CA ILE A 70 2.10 5.35 2.24
C ILE A 70 1.65 3.96 1.78
N GLY A 71 2.22 2.92 2.38
CA GLY A 71 1.79 1.54 2.16
C GLY A 71 1.46 0.83 3.48
N GLY A 72 1.54 -0.50 3.45
CA GLY A 72 1.39 -1.34 4.63
C GLY A 72 0.05 -1.17 5.35
N SER A 73 0.09 -1.28 6.67
CA SER A 73 -1.13 -1.32 7.50
C SER A 73 -1.97 -0.04 7.42
N VAL A 74 -1.34 1.13 7.31
CA VAL A 74 -2.03 2.41 7.21
C VAL A 74 -2.77 2.54 5.88
N ALA A 75 -2.16 2.11 4.77
CA ALA A 75 -2.83 2.13 3.46
C ALA A 75 -4.02 1.16 3.42
N VAL A 76 -3.87 -0.04 3.99
CA VAL A 76 -4.98 -1.00 4.14
C VAL A 76 -6.09 -0.42 5.01
N ARG A 77 -5.75 0.23 6.14
CA ARG A 77 -6.73 0.89 7.03
C ARG A 77 -7.46 2.02 6.33
N PHE A 78 -6.76 2.81 5.51
CA PHE A 78 -7.37 3.85 4.67
C PHE A 78 -8.40 3.25 3.69
N MET A 79 -8.09 2.09 3.12
CA MET A 79 -8.95 1.40 2.16
C MET A 79 -10.14 0.67 2.80
N THR A 80 -10.02 0.27 4.07
CA THR A 80 -11.03 -0.52 4.80
C THR A 80 -11.44 0.22 6.10
N PRO A 81 -12.06 1.41 5.99
CA PRO A 81 -12.42 2.25 7.14
C PRO A 81 -13.35 1.54 8.14
N GLU A 82 -14.09 0.53 7.70
CA GLU A 82 -14.95 -0.33 8.52
C GLU A 82 -14.21 -1.36 9.39
N SER A 83 -12.93 -1.64 9.15
CA SER A 83 -12.13 -2.62 9.91
C SER A 83 -11.20 -1.90 10.90
N PRO A 84 -11.63 -1.65 12.15
CA PRO A 84 -10.83 -0.93 13.12
C PRO A 84 -9.69 -1.80 13.64
N PHE A 85 -8.49 -1.52 13.18
CA PHE A 85 -7.27 -2.03 13.80
C PHE A 85 -6.26 -0.90 13.95
N ASP A 86 -5.42 -1.04 14.97
CA ASP A 86 -4.33 -0.11 15.20
C ASP A 86 -3.14 -0.43 14.29
N CYS A 87 -2.53 0.65 13.83
CA CYS A 87 -1.36 0.64 12.98
C CYS A 87 -0.19 1.15 13.84
N ASP A 88 0.76 0.29 14.17
CA ASP A 88 1.84 0.65 15.11
C ASP A 88 2.90 1.53 14.44
N THR A 89 3.09 1.35 13.13
CA THR A 89 4.12 2.02 12.33
C THR A 89 3.52 2.55 11.05
N LEU A 90 4.00 3.72 10.61
CA LEU A 90 3.71 4.27 9.29
C LEU A 90 4.80 3.88 8.30
N ASP A 91 4.45 3.07 7.30
CA ASP A 91 5.35 2.68 6.21
C ASP A 91 5.22 3.63 5.03
N VAL A 92 6.33 4.24 4.64
CA VAL A 92 6.43 5.19 3.51
C VAL A 92 7.44 4.68 2.51
N PHE A 93 7.06 4.63 1.24
CA PHE A 93 7.90 4.20 0.14
C PHE A 93 8.30 5.41 -0.69
N VAL A 94 9.60 5.56 -0.96
CA VAL A 94 10.19 6.69 -1.66
C VAL A 94 11.01 6.22 -2.88
N PRO A 95 11.05 6.99 -3.98
CA PRO A 95 11.98 6.73 -5.08
C PRO A 95 13.44 6.73 -4.64
N TYR A 96 14.29 6.03 -5.40
CA TYR A 96 15.72 5.90 -5.07
C TYR A 96 16.47 7.24 -4.97
N ASP A 97 16.03 8.24 -5.75
CA ASP A 97 16.65 9.57 -5.91
C ASP A 97 16.12 10.61 -4.90
N GLU A 98 15.01 10.31 -4.22
CA GLU A 98 14.28 11.30 -3.39
C GLU A 98 14.48 11.10 -1.88
N GLU A 99 14.97 9.94 -1.43
CA GLU A 99 15.01 9.57 -0.01
C GLU A 99 15.70 10.64 0.86
N ARG A 100 16.89 11.09 0.45
CA ARG A 100 17.70 12.03 1.23
C ARG A 100 16.98 13.37 1.47
N ASP A 101 16.34 13.91 0.43
CA ASP A 101 15.60 15.17 0.53
C ASP A 101 14.31 14.98 1.33
N PHE A 102 13.63 13.85 1.16
CA PHE A 102 12.45 13.48 1.92
C PHE A 102 12.75 13.36 3.42
N LEU A 103 13.80 12.63 3.79
CA LEU A 103 14.26 12.50 5.19
C LEU A 103 14.62 13.85 5.80
N ARG A 104 15.33 14.72 5.07
CA ARG A 104 15.62 16.09 5.53
C ARG A 104 14.35 16.89 5.83
N ARG A 105 13.31 16.77 5.00
CA ARG A 105 12.00 17.40 5.28
C ARG A 105 11.33 16.81 6.50
N LEU A 106 11.37 15.49 6.70
CA LEU A 106 10.81 14.87 7.90
C LEU A 106 11.49 15.38 9.18
N CYS A 107 12.83 15.41 9.19
CA CYS A 107 13.58 15.92 10.34
C CYS A 107 13.25 17.39 10.62
N ARG A 108 13.26 18.24 9.58
CA ARG A 108 13.00 19.69 9.72
C ARG A 108 11.54 20.00 10.07
N ASP A 109 10.59 19.44 9.33
CA ASP A 109 9.20 19.87 9.38
C ASP A 109 8.42 19.15 10.50
N GLN A 110 8.74 17.88 10.76
CA GLN A 110 8.08 17.03 11.75
C GLN A 110 8.89 16.81 13.03
N GLY A 111 10.14 17.26 13.09
CA GLY A 111 11.03 16.99 14.23
C GLY A 111 11.42 15.51 14.34
N ALA A 112 11.40 14.78 13.23
CA ALA A 112 11.74 13.36 13.22
C ALA A 112 13.24 13.16 13.54
N LYS A 113 13.55 12.10 14.28
CA LYS A 113 14.91 11.65 14.57
C LYS A 113 15.14 10.29 13.92
N ILE A 114 16.23 10.17 13.17
CA ILE A 114 16.65 8.90 12.58
C ILE A 114 17.21 8.03 13.71
N SER A 115 16.71 6.80 13.85
CA SER A 115 17.15 5.87 14.88
C SER A 115 18.02 4.74 14.31
N THR A 116 17.64 4.20 13.16
CA THR A 116 18.36 3.08 12.54
C THR A 116 18.21 3.17 11.04
N ILE A 117 19.28 2.85 10.32
CA ILE A 117 19.25 2.66 8.87
C ILE A 117 19.72 1.24 8.62
N ARG A 118 18.90 0.45 7.92
CA ARG A 118 19.27 -0.88 7.45
C ARG A 118 19.55 -0.79 5.96
N TYR A 119 20.72 -1.23 5.52
CA TYR A 119 21.12 -1.27 4.12
C TYR A 119 21.09 -2.70 3.58
N GLY A 120 20.97 -2.81 2.26
CA GLY A 120 20.98 -4.10 1.54
C GLY A 120 22.30 -4.85 1.55
N THR A 121 23.37 -4.33 2.18
CA THR A 121 24.75 -4.82 1.99
C THR A 121 25.37 -5.47 3.22
N ASP A 122 24.69 -5.49 4.38
CA ASP A 122 25.22 -6.12 5.60
C ASP A 122 24.45 -7.41 5.90
N ASP A 123 25.12 -8.55 5.68
CA ASP A 123 24.86 -9.91 6.21
C ASP A 123 23.52 -10.62 5.86
N GLY A 124 22.79 -10.16 4.84
CA GLY A 124 21.52 -10.76 4.40
C GLY A 124 21.02 -10.31 3.01
N GLU A 125 21.96 -10.00 2.11
CA GLU A 125 21.81 -9.12 0.93
C GLU A 125 20.73 -9.50 -0.11
N GLY A 126 20.26 -10.75 -0.13
CA GLY A 126 19.21 -11.18 -1.06
C GLY A 126 17.88 -10.48 -0.80
N TRP A 127 17.50 -10.32 0.48
CA TRP A 127 16.14 -9.94 0.82
C TRP A 127 15.75 -8.56 0.34
N LEU A 128 16.54 -7.53 0.64
CA LEU A 128 16.20 -6.16 0.24
C LEU A 128 16.14 -6.02 -1.29
N ARG A 129 17.07 -6.67 -2.01
CA ARG A 129 17.08 -6.67 -3.47
C ARG A 129 15.88 -7.41 -4.06
N GLU A 130 15.52 -8.57 -3.51
CA GLU A 130 14.29 -9.32 -3.85
C GLU A 130 13.03 -8.48 -3.62
N HIS A 131 13.09 -7.56 -2.66
CA HIS A 131 12.00 -6.65 -2.31
C HIS A 131 12.11 -5.28 -3.00
N ALA A 132 12.99 -5.11 -3.99
CA ALA A 132 13.20 -3.85 -4.69
C ALA A 132 13.50 -2.66 -3.75
N LEU A 133 14.23 -2.93 -2.66
CA LEU A 133 14.65 -1.97 -1.65
C LEU A 133 16.18 -1.80 -1.60
N VAL A 134 16.63 -0.56 -1.38
CA VAL A 134 18.04 -0.24 -1.09
C VAL A 134 18.26 -0.15 0.42
N SER A 135 17.32 0.50 1.11
CA SER A 135 17.42 0.77 2.54
C SER A 135 16.05 0.89 3.19
N VAL A 136 16.02 0.63 4.49
CA VAL A 136 14.89 0.96 5.37
C VAL A 136 15.39 1.83 6.50
N THR A 137 14.92 3.08 6.53
CA THR A 137 15.25 4.07 7.55
C THR A 137 14.12 4.14 8.59
N VAL A 138 14.42 3.87 9.86
CA VAL A 138 13.47 4.00 10.98
C VAL A 138 13.61 5.39 11.60
N LEU A 139 12.49 6.11 11.68
CA LEU A 139 12.40 7.42 12.31
C LEU A 139 11.40 7.40 13.47
N HIS A 140 11.72 8.18 14.51
CA HIS A 140 10.79 8.51 15.58
C HIS A 140 10.44 9.99 15.55
N THR A 141 9.15 10.31 15.60
CA THR A 141 8.68 11.65 15.88
C THR A 141 8.30 11.74 17.36
N THR A 142 7.82 12.89 17.81
CA THR A 142 7.24 13.04 19.15
C THR A 142 5.92 12.28 19.34
N VAL A 143 5.32 11.77 18.26
CA VAL A 143 3.97 11.17 18.27
C VAL A 143 4.00 9.67 17.95
N GLY A 144 4.90 9.22 17.07
CA GLY A 144 4.96 7.82 16.69
C GLY A 144 6.15 7.44 15.82
N THR A 145 6.13 6.21 15.31
CA THR A 145 7.23 5.61 14.55
C THR A 145 6.90 5.53 13.07
N MET A 146 7.90 5.81 12.24
CA MET A 146 7.82 5.76 10.78
C MET A 146 8.95 4.90 10.22
N ARG A 147 8.68 4.21 9.12
CA ARG A 147 9.67 3.52 8.30
C ARG A 147 9.66 4.12 6.91
N VAL A 148 10.83 4.54 6.43
CA VAL A 148 11.03 5.04 5.08
C VAL A 148 11.78 3.97 4.31
N HIS A 149 11.11 3.41 3.32
CA HIS A 149 11.55 2.33 2.46
C HIS A 149 12.03 2.94 1.14
N ARG A 150 13.35 2.91 0.91
CA ARG A 150 13.95 3.44 -0.32
C ARG A 150 13.90 2.38 -1.41
N SER A 151 13.22 2.70 -2.51
CA SER A 151 13.18 1.86 -3.69
C SER A 151 14.56 1.76 -4.36
N VAL A 152 14.84 0.63 -5.01
CA VAL A 152 15.94 0.50 -5.99
C VAL A 152 15.67 1.25 -7.31
N ALA A 153 14.42 1.60 -7.57
CA ALA A 153 13.97 2.21 -8.82
C ALA A 153 13.43 3.64 -8.62
N ILE A 154 13.19 4.35 -9.74
CA ILE A 154 12.49 5.65 -9.76
C ILE A 154 11.04 5.50 -9.28
N ASP A 155 10.47 4.30 -9.41
CA ASP A 155 9.11 4.02 -9.01
C ASP A 155 9.06 3.58 -7.54
N ALA A 156 8.55 4.47 -6.68
CA ALA A 156 8.32 4.19 -5.26
C ALA A 156 7.40 2.97 -5.00
N LEU A 157 6.60 2.55 -5.98
CA LEU A 157 5.69 1.43 -5.85
C LEU A 157 6.36 0.08 -6.10
N ALA A 158 7.57 0.06 -6.67
CA ALA A 158 8.33 -1.17 -6.91
C ALA A 158 8.48 -2.03 -5.64
N PRO A 159 8.97 -1.51 -4.51
CA PRO A 159 9.03 -2.31 -3.28
C PRO A 159 7.68 -2.70 -2.70
N LEU A 160 6.65 -1.90 -2.93
CA LEU A 160 5.31 -2.14 -2.42
C LEU A 160 4.66 -3.36 -3.08
N VAL A 161 4.91 -3.58 -4.37
CA VAL A 161 4.39 -4.74 -5.09
C VAL A 161 5.15 -6.04 -4.75
N CYS A 162 6.37 -5.93 -4.23
CA CYS A 162 7.12 -7.04 -3.65
C CYS A 162 6.72 -7.35 -2.20
N GLY A 163 5.61 -6.78 -1.70
CA GLY A 163 5.12 -7.07 -0.36
C GLY A 163 4.75 -8.56 -0.20
N TRP A 164 5.01 -9.10 1.00
CA TRP A 164 4.78 -10.50 1.35
C TRP A 164 3.30 -10.96 1.26
N SER A 165 2.34 -10.06 1.07
CA SER A 165 0.95 -10.45 0.82
C SER A 165 0.21 -9.46 -0.07
N SER A 166 -0.85 -9.95 -0.71
CA SER A 166 -1.71 -9.14 -1.58
C SER A 166 -2.33 -7.92 -0.87
N LEU A 167 -2.45 -7.96 0.46
CA LEU A 167 -2.91 -6.83 1.27
C LEU A 167 -1.93 -5.65 1.21
N HIS A 168 -0.63 -5.93 1.18
CA HIS A 168 0.43 -4.92 1.21
C HIS A 168 0.65 -4.27 -0.15
N VAL A 169 0.07 -4.84 -1.21
CA VAL A 169 -0.01 -4.22 -2.53
C VAL A 169 -1.13 -3.17 -2.57
N THR A 170 -1.13 -2.29 -1.57
CA THR A 170 -2.09 -1.21 -1.33
C THR A 170 -1.32 0.07 -0.99
N TYR A 171 -1.64 1.17 -1.65
CA TYR A 171 -0.92 2.43 -1.57
C TYR A 171 -1.85 3.64 -1.45
N VAL A 172 -1.37 4.71 -0.83
CA VAL A 172 -2.08 6.00 -0.75
C VAL A 172 -1.10 7.18 -0.59
N ASN A 173 -1.40 8.30 -1.26
CA ASN A 173 -0.85 9.62 -0.96
C ASN A 173 -1.95 10.69 -1.18
N ALA A 174 -1.58 11.97 -1.22
CA ALA A 174 -2.54 13.06 -1.36
C ALA A 174 -3.20 13.15 -2.75
N LYS A 175 -2.66 12.47 -3.77
CA LYS A 175 -3.13 12.52 -5.16
C LYS A 175 -3.70 11.19 -5.65
N HIS A 176 -3.19 10.06 -5.14
CA HIS A 176 -3.52 8.74 -5.65
C HIS A 176 -3.65 7.73 -4.51
N PHE A 177 -4.53 6.76 -4.70
CA PHE A 177 -4.60 5.57 -3.87
C PHE A 177 -5.09 4.38 -4.67
N GLY A 178 -4.79 3.18 -4.20
CA GLY A 178 -5.16 1.99 -4.93
C GLY A 178 -4.73 0.70 -4.25
N THR A 179 -5.15 -0.40 -4.86
CA THR A 179 -4.70 -1.75 -4.52
C THR A 179 -4.72 -2.63 -5.75
N ALA A 180 -3.79 -3.57 -5.84
CA ALA A 180 -3.78 -4.53 -6.94
C ALA A 180 -4.85 -5.63 -6.80
N PHE A 181 -5.37 -5.86 -5.59
CA PHE A 181 -6.29 -6.96 -5.29
C PHE A 181 -7.56 -6.46 -4.59
N PRO A 182 -8.35 -5.55 -5.20
CA PRO A 182 -9.52 -4.97 -4.56
C PRO A 182 -10.56 -6.02 -4.17
N GLY A 183 -10.76 -7.05 -5.01
CA GLY A 183 -11.70 -8.14 -4.72
C GLY A 183 -11.35 -8.93 -3.46
N LEU A 184 -10.07 -9.13 -3.17
CA LEU A 184 -9.62 -9.79 -1.94
C LEU A 184 -9.66 -8.81 -0.76
N LEU A 185 -9.11 -7.61 -0.94
CA LEU A 185 -8.99 -6.60 0.11
C LEU A 185 -10.35 -6.27 0.74
N PHE A 186 -11.37 -5.99 -0.08
CA PHE A 186 -12.71 -5.64 0.42
C PHE A 186 -13.53 -6.83 0.94
N GLN A 187 -13.03 -8.05 0.79
CA GLN A 187 -13.57 -9.25 1.43
C GLN A 187 -12.79 -9.62 2.70
N HIS A 188 -11.89 -8.75 3.16
CA HIS A 188 -10.94 -9.02 4.24
C HIS A 188 -10.14 -10.29 3.99
N ARG A 189 -9.67 -10.49 2.75
CA ARG A 189 -8.88 -11.66 2.34
C ARG A 189 -7.51 -11.23 1.82
N GLY A 190 -6.53 -12.10 2.02
CA GLY A 190 -5.18 -11.90 1.50
C GLY A 190 -4.56 -13.20 1.00
N LEU A 191 -3.84 -13.11 -0.11
CA LEU A 191 -2.90 -14.14 -0.51
C LEU A 191 -1.55 -13.84 0.12
N VAL A 192 -0.96 -14.84 0.76
CA VAL A 192 0.42 -14.80 1.25
C VAL A 192 1.33 -15.12 0.07
N GLY A 193 2.40 -14.34 -0.12
CA GLY A 193 3.44 -14.53 -1.12
C GLY A 193 4.47 -15.57 -0.69
N ASP A 194 5.68 -15.46 -1.27
CA ASP A 194 6.77 -16.41 -1.01
C ASP A 194 7.41 -16.04 0.32
N GLY A 195 6.81 -16.55 1.38
CA GLY A 195 7.02 -16.03 2.72
C GLY A 195 8.45 -16.21 3.21
N ILE A 196 9.00 -15.16 3.81
CA ILE A 196 10.32 -15.19 4.46
C ILE A 196 10.21 -15.59 5.92
N ALA A 197 11.29 -16.17 6.45
CA ALA A 197 11.45 -16.43 7.87
C ALA A 197 11.09 -15.17 8.70
N GLY A 198 10.14 -15.29 9.62
CA GLY A 198 9.63 -14.18 10.44
C GLY A 198 8.23 -13.68 10.07
N GLU A 199 7.63 -14.17 8.98
CA GLU A 199 6.26 -13.78 8.59
C GLU A 199 5.15 -14.38 9.44
N VAL A 200 5.43 -15.40 10.26
CA VAL A 200 4.41 -16.05 11.12
C VAL A 200 3.74 -15.03 12.05
N GLU A 201 4.52 -14.14 12.65
CA GLU A 201 3.99 -13.08 13.52
C GLU A 201 3.17 -12.03 12.75
N LEU A 202 3.56 -11.76 11.51
CA LEU A 202 2.82 -10.84 10.63
C LEU A 202 1.49 -11.47 10.20
N VAL A 203 1.51 -12.73 9.77
CA VAL A 203 0.30 -13.50 9.42
C VAL A 203 -0.65 -13.53 10.61
N ASP A 204 -0.18 -13.96 11.78
CA ASP A 204 -0.98 -14.01 13.00
C ASP A 204 -1.58 -12.65 13.37
N ARG A 205 -0.82 -11.56 13.23
CA ARG A 205 -1.32 -10.20 13.44
C ARG A 205 -2.49 -9.87 12.50
N TRP A 206 -2.40 -10.23 11.22
CA TRP A 206 -3.47 -9.96 10.26
C TRP A 206 -4.68 -10.87 10.47
N LEU A 207 -4.49 -12.12 10.88
CA LEU A 207 -5.58 -13.01 11.29
C LEU A 207 -6.33 -12.41 12.49
N ARG A 208 -5.62 -11.88 13.50
CA ARG A 208 -6.23 -11.18 14.65
C ARG A 208 -6.97 -9.89 14.28
N ARG A 209 -6.63 -9.27 13.15
CA ARG A 209 -7.37 -8.13 12.57
C ARG A 209 -8.62 -8.55 11.78
N GLY A 210 -8.93 -9.84 11.74
CA GLY A 210 -10.10 -10.40 11.05
C GLY A 210 -9.88 -10.67 9.57
N TYR A 211 -8.63 -10.67 9.08
CA TYR A 211 -8.33 -11.03 7.69
C TYR A 211 -8.19 -12.54 7.55
N ASP A 212 -8.75 -13.11 6.47
CA ASP A 212 -8.54 -14.50 6.09
C ASP A 212 -7.38 -14.60 5.10
N LEU A 213 -6.24 -15.09 5.58
CA LEU A 213 -5.01 -15.24 4.80
C LEU A 213 -4.84 -16.68 4.31
N LYS A 214 -4.54 -16.84 3.01
CA LYS A 214 -4.32 -18.14 2.38
C LYS A 214 -3.08 -18.13 1.48
N MET A 215 -2.46 -19.29 1.34
CA MET A 215 -1.34 -19.51 0.41
C MET A 215 -1.79 -19.58 -1.06
N SER A 216 -3.07 -19.91 -1.30
CA SER A 216 -3.63 -20.02 -2.64
C SER A 216 -5.12 -19.69 -2.60
N ALA A 217 -5.62 -19.06 -3.65
CA ALA A 217 -7.05 -18.77 -3.76
C ALA A 217 -7.92 -20.04 -3.72
N ARG A 218 -7.39 -21.19 -4.16
CA ARG A 218 -8.08 -22.48 -4.13
C ARG A 218 -8.47 -22.95 -2.73
N ALA A 219 -7.88 -22.36 -1.69
CA ALA A 219 -8.27 -22.64 -0.31
C ALA A 219 -9.63 -22.03 0.07
N TRP A 220 -10.14 -21.05 -0.69
CA TRP A 220 -11.51 -20.54 -0.56
C TRP A 220 -12.45 -21.33 -1.47
N GLN A 221 -13.65 -21.66 -0.95
CA GLN A 221 -14.60 -22.57 -1.58
C GLN A 221 -14.98 -22.14 -3.00
N GLU A 222 -15.19 -20.85 -3.22
CA GLU A 222 -15.58 -20.24 -4.49
C GLU A 222 -14.51 -20.32 -5.59
N TYR A 223 -13.25 -20.59 -5.24
CA TYR A 223 -12.13 -20.75 -6.19
C TYR A 223 -11.53 -22.16 -6.16
N ARG A 224 -12.11 -23.09 -5.40
CA ARG A 224 -11.59 -24.45 -5.23
C ARG A 224 -11.58 -25.25 -6.52
N HIS A 225 -12.55 -25.00 -7.39
CA HIS A 225 -12.68 -25.73 -8.65
C HIS A 225 -11.53 -25.41 -9.61
N PRO A 226 -10.97 -26.44 -10.29
CA PRO A 226 -9.80 -26.27 -11.15
C PRO A 226 -10.06 -25.38 -12.37
N ALA A 227 -11.34 -25.21 -12.75
CA ALA A 227 -11.76 -24.35 -13.83
C ALA A 227 -12.89 -23.39 -13.39
N PRO A 228 -12.84 -22.11 -13.80
CA PRO A 228 -11.72 -21.47 -14.49
C PRO A 228 -10.52 -21.20 -13.55
N CYS A 229 -9.31 -21.11 -14.12
CA CYS A 229 -8.10 -20.75 -13.37
C CYS A 229 -8.32 -19.46 -12.55
N ALA A 230 -7.81 -19.40 -11.32
CA ALA A 230 -7.94 -18.22 -10.43
C ALA A 230 -7.42 -16.91 -11.06
N ALA A 231 -6.51 -16.99 -12.04
CA ALA A 231 -6.02 -15.83 -12.79
C ALA A 231 -7.11 -15.13 -13.61
N SER A 232 -8.12 -15.87 -14.10
CA SER A 232 -9.28 -15.31 -14.81
C SER A 232 -10.12 -14.38 -13.92
N ARG A 233 -10.00 -14.56 -12.60
CA ARG A 233 -10.65 -13.75 -11.56
C ARG A 233 -9.67 -12.81 -10.86
N TRP A 234 -8.43 -12.70 -11.35
CA TRP A 234 -7.40 -11.82 -10.82
C TRP A 234 -7.00 -12.08 -9.36
N VAL A 235 -7.16 -13.33 -8.92
CA VAL A 235 -6.83 -13.79 -7.56
C VAL A 235 -5.82 -14.94 -7.59
N CYS A 236 -4.89 -14.92 -8.55
CA CYS A 236 -3.81 -15.89 -8.62
C CYS A 236 -2.50 -15.25 -8.15
N HIS A 237 -1.82 -15.86 -7.18
CA HIS A 237 -0.52 -15.40 -6.69
C HIS A 237 0.56 -15.43 -7.76
N ALA A 238 0.47 -16.42 -8.65
CA ALA A 238 1.39 -16.63 -9.76
C ALA A 238 1.10 -15.81 -11.01
N GLN A 239 0.02 -15.03 -11.06
CA GLN A 239 -0.31 -14.23 -12.23
C GLN A 239 0.59 -12.98 -12.27
N PRO A 240 1.19 -12.64 -13.43
CA PRO A 240 1.86 -11.35 -13.58
C PRO A 240 0.82 -10.23 -13.54
N ARG A 241 1.07 -9.22 -12.72
CA ARG A 241 0.17 -8.10 -12.45
C ARG A 241 0.84 -6.77 -12.73
N ARG A 242 0.02 -5.74 -12.98
CA ARG A 242 0.42 -4.34 -13.02
C ARG A 242 -0.55 -3.51 -12.18
N LEU A 243 -0.10 -2.38 -11.62
CA LEU A 243 -0.97 -1.50 -10.84
C LEU A 243 -1.98 -0.74 -11.71
N ASP A 244 -1.82 -0.83 -13.03
CA ASP A 244 -2.71 -0.27 -14.04
C ASP A 244 -3.46 -1.32 -14.87
N ASP A 245 -3.41 -2.60 -14.49
CA ASP A 245 -4.22 -3.64 -15.14
C ASP A 245 -5.71 -3.49 -14.86
N ILE A 246 -6.55 -4.19 -15.64
CA ILE A 246 -8.02 -4.07 -15.59
C ILE A 246 -8.62 -4.47 -14.23
N ALA A 247 -7.91 -5.23 -13.40
CA ALA A 247 -8.40 -5.67 -12.10
C ALA A 247 -7.83 -4.91 -10.92
N ALA A 248 -6.75 -4.16 -11.12
CA ALA A 248 -6.24 -3.23 -10.13
C ALA A 248 -7.22 -2.07 -9.94
N MET A 249 -7.41 -1.66 -8.68
CA MET A 249 -8.13 -0.44 -8.37
C MET A 249 -7.11 0.69 -8.25
N ARG A 250 -7.23 1.69 -9.11
CA ARG A 250 -6.42 2.91 -9.11
C ARG A 250 -7.31 4.14 -9.08
N VAL A 251 -7.12 4.99 -8.09
CA VAL A 251 -8.01 6.11 -7.84
C VAL A 251 -7.20 7.39 -7.72
N ARG A 252 -7.62 8.41 -8.47
CA ARG A 252 -7.17 9.79 -8.27
C ARG A 252 -7.99 10.42 -7.17
N MET A 253 -7.34 11.09 -6.21
CA MET A 253 -8.01 11.88 -5.18
C MET A 253 -8.84 12.97 -5.83
N ARG A 254 -8.26 13.71 -6.79
CA ARG A 254 -8.95 14.73 -7.60
C ARG A 254 -8.96 14.34 -9.07
N PRO A 255 -9.91 13.51 -9.55
CA PRO A 255 -9.89 12.97 -10.91
C PRO A 255 -10.02 14.02 -12.03
N LEU A 256 -10.40 15.26 -11.73
CA LEU A 256 -10.43 16.36 -12.71
C LEU A 256 -9.12 17.16 -12.77
N GLU A 257 -8.26 17.06 -11.76
CA GLU A 257 -7.01 17.82 -11.65
C GLU A 257 -5.78 16.90 -11.83
N ASP A 258 -5.81 15.72 -11.20
CA ASP A 258 -4.67 14.81 -11.17
C ASP A 258 -4.55 14.00 -12.46
N ARG A 259 -3.32 13.86 -12.95
CA ARG A 259 -3.01 12.90 -14.02
C ARG A 259 -3.15 11.46 -13.51
N PRO A 260 -3.49 10.50 -14.37
CA PRO A 260 -3.43 9.08 -14.01
C PRO A 260 -2.06 8.70 -13.47
N LEU A 261 -2.04 7.84 -12.45
CA LEU A 261 -0.79 7.27 -11.94
C LEU A 261 -0.18 6.35 -12.99
N MET A 262 1.07 6.61 -13.36
CA MET A 262 1.86 5.77 -14.26
C MET A 262 2.88 4.99 -13.44
N SER A 263 2.80 3.67 -13.52
CA SER A 263 3.78 2.74 -12.96
C SER A 263 4.03 1.67 -14.00
N LEU A 264 5.30 1.35 -14.23
CA LEU A 264 5.72 0.32 -15.20
C LEU A 264 6.05 -1.02 -14.53
N VAL A 265 5.83 -1.11 -13.21
CA VAL A 265 6.22 -2.29 -12.45
C VAL A 265 5.30 -3.45 -12.80
N VAL A 266 5.92 -4.55 -13.22
CA VAL A 266 5.28 -5.85 -13.42
C VAL A 266 5.81 -6.78 -12.34
N TRP A 267 4.92 -7.45 -11.63
CA TRP A 267 5.31 -8.38 -10.57
C TRP A 267 4.41 -9.61 -10.54
N ARG A 268 4.84 -10.62 -9.79
CA ARG A 268 4.00 -11.71 -9.31
C ARG A 268 4.05 -11.66 -7.80
N LEU A 269 2.96 -12.02 -7.13
CA LEU A 269 2.98 -12.11 -5.68
C LEU A 269 3.89 -13.27 -5.24
N ASP A 270 3.94 -14.33 -6.06
CA ASP A 270 4.71 -15.54 -5.81
C ASP A 270 4.84 -16.36 -7.10
N SER A 271 5.74 -17.35 -7.15
CA SER A 271 5.92 -18.29 -8.27
C SER A 271 5.51 -19.74 -7.97
N ARG A 272 5.04 -20.04 -6.74
CA ARG A 272 4.62 -21.39 -6.33
C ARG A 272 3.60 -22.02 -7.30
N PRO A 273 3.70 -23.33 -7.58
CA PRO A 273 2.76 -24.03 -8.45
C PRO A 273 1.30 -23.85 -8.04
N CYS A 274 0.48 -23.32 -8.94
CA CYS A 274 -0.96 -23.17 -8.76
C CYS A 274 -1.81 -24.10 -9.65
N GLY A 275 -1.14 -24.96 -10.43
CA GLY A 275 -1.78 -25.80 -11.46
C GLY A 275 -2.26 -25.02 -12.70
N GLY A 276 -1.91 -23.72 -12.82
CA GLY A 276 -2.16 -22.91 -14.01
C GLY A 276 -0.99 -22.98 -15.01
N ARG A 277 -1.30 -22.80 -16.30
CA ARG A 277 -0.29 -22.82 -17.39
C ARG A 277 0.60 -21.57 -17.44
N CYS A 278 0.30 -20.53 -16.66
CA CYS A 278 1.03 -19.25 -16.66
C CYS A 278 2.42 -19.29 -15.99
N LEU A 279 2.79 -20.44 -15.41
CA LEU A 279 4.13 -20.73 -14.90
C LEU A 279 5.01 -21.45 -15.95
N CYS A 280 4.42 -21.94 -17.04
CA CYS A 280 5.15 -22.60 -18.12
C CYS A 280 5.68 -21.54 -19.10
N GLY A 281 6.97 -21.18 -19.01
CA GLY A 281 7.68 -20.47 -20.08
C GLY A 281 7.87 -18.96 -19.93
N GLY A 282 8.00 -18.43 -18.72
CA GLY A 282 8.43 -17.04 -18.52
C GLY A 282 9.51 -16.98 -17.46
N ASP A 283 10.65 -16.37 -17.80
CA ASP A 283 11.74 -16.10 -16.88
C ASP A 283 11.17 -15.47 -15.59
N ILE A 284 11.28 -16.22 -14.49
CA ILE A 284 11.14 -15.66 -13.16
C ILE A 284 12.34 -14.73 -13.01
N LEU A 285 12.09 -13.42 -12.99
CA LEU A 285 13.08 -12.41 -12.59
C LEU A 285 14.33 -12.18 -13.45
N GLN A 286 14.47 -12.73 -14.68
CA GLN A 286 15.53 -12.23 -15.60
C GLN A 286 15.27 -10.79 -16.10
N SER A 287 14.13 -10.16 -15.78
CA SER A 287 13.82 -8.82 -16.28
C SER A 287 14.32 -7.67 -15.43
N TRP A 288 14.89 -7.86 -14.23
CA TRP A 288 15.59 -6.75 -13.57
C TRP A 288 16.97 -6.49 -14.18
N ASP A 289 17.64 -7.52 -14.71
CA ASP A 289 18.88 -7.35 -15.47
C ASP A 289 18.62 -6.82 -16.90
N LYS A 290 17.47 -7.13 -17.52
CA LYS A 290 17.15 -6.68 -18.90
C LYS A 290 16.74 -5.22 -19.04
N TYR A 291 16.47 -4.49 -17.95
CA TYR A 291 16.13 -3.06 -18.03
C TYR A 291 17.29 -2.10 -17.79
N GLY A 292 18.51 -2.58 -17.53
CA GLY A 292 19.69 -1.71 -17.46
C GLY A 292 19.54 -0.55 -16.45
N VAL A 293 18.83 -0.78 -15.34
CA VAL A 293 18.68 0.19 -14.24
C VAL A 293 19.62 -0.19 -13.10
N LEU A 294 20.91 -0.31 -13.44
CA LEU A 294 22.07 -0.21 -12.53
C LEU A 294 22.98 0.89 -13.08
#